data_AF-A0A402CLD9-F1
#
_entry.id   AF-A0A402CLD9-F1
#
_cell.length_a   1.000
_cell.length_b   1.000
_cell.length_c   1.000
_cell.angle_alpha   90.00
_cell.angle_beta   90.00
_cell.angle_gamma   90.00
#
_symmetry.space_group_name_H-M   'P 1'
#
loop_
_entity.id
_entity.type
_entity.pdbx_description
1 polymer ?
#
loop_
_entity_poly.entity_id
_entity_poly.type
_entity_poly.pdbx_seq_one_letter_code
_entity_poly.pdbx_strand_id
1 'polypeptide(L)' 'MKREDIWSGTVVKKSRGLLDGSNLYRRVTVRTDDDRTAKVRVNRTLWNELAVGDRVVKDADQEPHRA' A
#
# COMPACT_ATOMS: atom_id res chain seq x y z
N MET A 1 17.31 -11.01 2.21
CA MET A 1 16.95 -10.08 3.28
C MET A 1 15.97 -9.07 2.70
N LYS A 2 14.67 -9.25 2.96
CA LYS A 2 13.61 -8.40 2.40
C LYS A 2 13.78 -7.00 2.97
N ARG A 3 14.07 -6.01 2.12
CA ARG A 3 13.93 -4.59 2.49
C ARG A 3 12.46 -4.16 2.54
N GLU A 4 11.53 -5.12 2.63
CA GLU A 4 10.10 -4.93 2.44
C GLU A 4 9.36 -4.64 3.75
N ASP A 5 10.06 -4.66 4.89
CA ASP A 5 9.40 -4.54 6.20
C ASP A 5 9.28 -3.10 6.66
N ILE A 6 10.25 -2.23 6.34
CA ILE A 6 10.18 -0.80 6.70
C ILE A 6 10.25 0.07 5.46
N TRP A 7 9.19 0.83 5.20
CA TRP A 7 9.17 1.83 4.12
C TRP A 7 8.10 2.89 4.38
N SER A 8 8.25 4.03 3.72
CA SER A 8 7.18 5.02 3.65
C SER A 8 7.04 5.57 2.23
N GLY A 9 5.85 6.06 1.90
CA GLY A 9 5.57 6.54 0.56
C GLY A 9 4.21 7.17 0.42
N THR A 10 4.02 7.86 -0.70
CA THR A 10 2.79 8.59 -1.02
C THR A 10 1.94 7.78 -1.98
N VAL A 11 0.65 7.63 -1.70
CA VAL A 11 -0.29 6.94 -2.60
C VAL A 11 -0.42 7.71 -3.90
N VAL A 12 -0.06 7.09 -5.01
CA VAL A 12 -0.20 7.67 -6.36
C VAL A 12 -1.37 7.07 -7.14
N LYS A 13 -1.83 5.87 -6.75
CA LYS A 13 -2.95 5.20 -7.41
C LYS A 13 -3.65 4.20 -6.50
N LYS A 14 -4.95 4.06 -6.69
CA LYS A 14 -5.78 3.01 -6.10
C LYS A 14 -6.23 2.04 -7.21
N SER A 15 -6.00 0.73 -7.02
CA SER A 15 -6.64 -0.34 -7.79
C SER A 15 -7.34 -1.41 -6.92
N ARG A 16 -8.45 -1.95 -7.43
CA ARG A 16 -9.08 -3.19 -6.94
C ARG A 16 -9.02 -4.21 -8.06
N GLY A 17 -8.76 -5.48 -7.72
CA GLY A 17 -8.71 -6.53 -8.74
C GLY A 17 -8.75 -7.92 -8.13
N LEU A 18 -9.39 -8.83 -8.86
CA LEU A 18 -9.37 -10.26 -8.58
C LEU A 18 -8.02 -10.80 -9.06
N LEU A 19 -7.22 -11.42 -8.19
CA LEU A 19 -5.97 -12.08 -8.63
C LEU A 19 -6.26 -13.49 -9.15
N ASP A 20 -7.31 -14.13 -8.63
CA ASP A 20 -7.68 -15.54 -8.78
C ASP A 20 -9.16 -15.73 -9.18
N GLY A 21 -9.83 -14.66 -9.62
CA GLY A 21 -11.27 -14.67 -9.95
C GLY A 21 -12.21 -14.78 -8.75
N SER A 22 -11.69 -14.95 -7.52
CA SER A 22 -12.48 -15.34 -6.35
C SER A 22 -12.36 -14.34 -5.19
N ASN A 23 -11.20 -13.70 -5.03
CA ASN A 23 -10.96 -12.73 -3.96
C ASN A 23 -10.57 -11.35 -4.49
N LEU A 24 -11.37 -10.34 -4.11
CA LEU A 24 -11.14 -8.97 -4.51
C LEU A 24 -10.08 -8.32 -3.61
N TYR A 25 -8.87 -8.19 -4.15
CA TYR A 25 -7.79 -7.51 -3.45
C TYR A 25 -7.88 -6.00 -3.61
N ARG A 26 -7.48 -5.29 -2.56
CA ARG A 26 -7.34 -3.83 -2.51
C ARG A 26 -5.85 -3.50 -2.52
N ARG A 27 -5.41 -2.71 -3.50
CA ARG A 27 -4.01 -2.39 -3.70
C ARG A 27 -3.79 -0.91 -3.96
N VAL A 28 -2.94 -0.28 -3.15
CA VAL A 28 -2.44 1.06 -3.43
C VAL A 28 -1.11 0.94 -4.16
N THR A 29 -0.88 1.82 -5.13
CA THR A 29 0.47 2.06 -5.64
C THR A 29 1.01 3.25 -4.88
N VAL A 30 2.17 3.10 -4.26
CA VAL A 30 2.88 4.16 -3.56
C VAL A 30 4.12 4.55 -4.32
N ARG A 31 4.48 5.83 -4.28
CA ARG A 31 5.82 6.31 -4.58
C ARG A 31 6.60 6.39 -3.26
N THR A 32 7.64 5.59 -3.12
CA THR A 32 8.50 5.59 -1.93
C THR A 32 9.42 6.81 -1.93
N ASP A 33 10.04 7.11 -0.80
CA ASP A 33 10.95 8.26 -0.66
C ASP A 33 12.22 8.16 -1.49
N ASP A 34 12.62 6.94 -1.81
CA ASP A 34 13.68 6.59 -2.76
C ASP A 34 13.19 6.63 -4.23
N ASP A 35 12.08 7.32 -4.49
CA ASP A 35 11.43 7.56 -5.78
C ASP A 35 11.03 6.28 -6.56
N ARG A 36 10.89 5.14 -5.87
CA ARG A 36 10.45 3.88 -6.48
C ARG A 36 8.94 3.72 -6.36
N THR A 37 8.33 3.02 -7.30
CA THR A 37 6.91 2.65 -7.18
C THR A 37 6.75 1.24 -6.64
N ALA A 38 5.91 1.08 -5.61
CA ALA A 38 5.55 -0.22 -5.06
C ALA A 38 4.03 -0.42 -5.06
N LYS A 39 3.56 -1.65 -5.35
CA LYS A 39 2.16 -2.04 -5.21
C LYS A 39 1.97 -2.77 -3.88
N VAL A 40 1.17 -2.19 -3.01
CA VAL A 40 0.99 -2.66 -1.63
C VAL A 40 -0.45 -3.14 -1.46
N ARG A 41 -0.62 -4.35 -0.92
CA ARG A 41 -1.93 -4.85 -0.50
C ARG A 41 -2.29 -4.21 0.82
N VAL A 42 -3.53 -3.76 0.94
CA VAL A 42 -4.05 -3.18 2.18
C VAL A 42 -5.38 -3.83 2.52
N ASN A 43 -5.71 -3.85 3.81
CA ASN A 43 -7.02 -4.31 4.26
C ASN A 43 -8.13 -3.33 3.83
N ARG A 44 -9.40 -3.71 4.04
CA ARG A 44 -10.56 -2.91 3.60
C ARG A 44 -10.65 -1.56 4.32
N THR A 45 -10.31 -1.52 5.60
CA THR A 45 -10.43 -0.33 6.44
C THR A 45 -9.48 0.74 5.95
N LEU A 46 -8.18 0.43 5.91
CA LEU A 46 -7.17 1.35 5.41
C LEU A 46 -7.42 1.76 3.96
N TRP A 47 -7.86 0.83 3.12
CA TRP A 47 -8.23 1.16 1.74
C TRP A 47 -9.27 2.26 1.64
N ASN A 48 -10.28 2.25 2.51
CA ASN A 48 -11.36 3.24 2.47
C ASN A 48 -10.89 4.61 2.99
N GLU A 49 -9.94 4.62 3.92
CA GLU A 49 -9.37 5.83 4.51
C GLU A 49 -8.39 6.55 3.58
N LEU A 50 -7.63 5.81 2.76
CA LEU A 50 -6.59 6.39 1.92
C LEU A 50 -7.12 7.09 0.67
N ALA A 51 -6.59 8.28 0.37
CA ALA A 51 -6.71 8.98 -0.91
C ALA A 51 -5.39 8.99 -1.69
N VAL A 52 -5.44 9.35 -2.99
CA VAL A 52 -4.21 9.70 -3.72
C VAL A 52 -3.64 10.98 -3.10
N GLY A 53 -2.33 10.99 -2.86
CA GLY A 53 -1.63 12.05 -2.13
C GLY A 53 -1.41 11.75 -0.64
N ASP A 54 -2.10 10.75 -0.07
CA ASP A 54 -1.90 10.38 1.33
C ASP A 54 -0.56 9.68 1.56
N ARG A 55 -0.01 9.89 2.75
CA ARG A 55 1.19 9.22 3.23
C ARG A 55 0.84 7.88 3.87
N VAL A 56 1.59 6.84 3.52
CA VAL A 56 1.49 5.50 4.09
C VAL A 56 2.87 5.08 4.58
N VAL A 57 2.88 4.46 5.75
CA VAL A 57 4.07 3.88 6.37
C VAL A 57 3.83 2.38 6.57
N LYS A 58 4.91 1.60 6.53
CA LYS A 58 4.95 0.24 7.01
C LYS A 58 6.16 0.14 7.94
N ASP A 59 5.92 -0.23 9.18
CA ASP A 59 6.96 -0.55 10.16
C ASP A 59 7.26 -2.05 10.17
N ALA A 60 8.38 -2.41 10.77
CA ALA A 60 8.83 -3.80 10.85
C ALA A 60 7.74 -4.66 11.48
N ASP A 61 7.40 -5.76 10.78
CA ASP A 61 6.40 -6.74 11.19
C ASP A 61 4.98 -6.16 11.43
N GLN A 62 4.68 -4.94 10.95
CA GLN A 62 3.37 -4.33 11.03
C GLN A 62 2.64 -4.30 9.68
N GLU A 63 1.31 -4.29 9.73
CA GLU A 63 0.51 -3.93 8.55
C GLU A 63 0.78 -2.46 8.18
N PRO A 64 0.74 -2.10 6.88
CA PRO A 64 0.77 -0.70 6.47
C PRO A 64 -0.35 0.08 7.15
N HIS A 65 -0.10 1.35 7.46
CA HIS A 65 -1.09 2.28 8.01
C HIS A 65 -0.88 3.70 7.46
N ARG A 66 -1.91 4.54 7.56
CA ARG A 66 -1.81 5.96 7.21
C ARG A 66 -0.92 6.65 8.24
N ALA A 67 0.06 7.43 7.78
CA ALA A 67 0.96 8.19 8.65
C ALA A 67 0.25 9.39 9.30
#